data_AF-A0A9D2KTK6-F1
#
_entry.id   AF-A0A9D2KTK6-F1
#
_cell.length_a   1.000
_cell.length_b   1.000
_cell.length_c   1.000
_cell.angle_alpha   90.00
_cell.angle_beta   90.00
_cell.angle_gamma   90.00
#
_symmetry.space_group_name_H-M   'P 1'
#
loop_
_entity.id
_entity.type
_entity.pdbx_description
1 polymer ?
#
loop_
_entity_poly.entity_id
_entity_poly.type
_entity_poly.pdbx_seq_one_letter_code
_entity_poly.pdbx_strand_id
1 'polypeptide(L)'
;MQLLKEHYTSERNIGFYADKLCLSPKYLSQMVLAASGRHVKDWVQDCVILEAKALLRSRQYTVLQVSDMLNFPNQSFFGVYFKKAVGCSPSTYQNME
;
A
#
# COMPACT_ATOMS: atom_id res chain seq x y z
N MET A 1 -14.67 -4.61 -5.19
CA MET A 1 -13.25 -4.36 -5.53
C MET A 1 -12.98 -3.01 -6.19
N GLN A 2 -13.99 -2.31 -6.72
CA GLN A 2 -13.81 -1.02 -7.41
C GLN A 2 -13.34 0.12 -6.48
N LEU A 3 -13.99 0.28 -5.32
CA LEU A 3 -13.61 1.26 -4.27
C LEU A 3 -12.15 1.16 -3.81
N LEU A 4 -11.62 -0.07 -3.71
CA LEU A 4 -10.23 -0.29 -3.28
C LEU A 4 -9.24 0.17 -4.36
N LYS A 5 -9.53 -0.08 -5.64
CA LYS A 5 -8.71 0.40 -6.75
C LYS A 5 -8.72 1.91 -6.90
N GLU A 6 -9.80 2.59 -6.51
CA GLU A 6 -9.92 4.05 -6.62
C GLU A 6 -9.25 4.81 -5.47
N HIS A 7 -9.09 4.20 -4.29
CA HIS A 7 -8.65 4.93 -3.09
C HIS A 7 -7.45 4.33 -2.34
N TYR A 8 -6.87 3.21 -2.79
CA TYR A 8 -5.75 2.55 -2.08
C TYR A 8 -4.50 3.44 -1.88
N THR A 9 -4.35 4.47 -2.71
CA THR A 9 -3.23 5.42 -2.67
C THR A 9 -3.41 6.50 -1.60
N SER A 10 -4.65 6.93 -1.32
CA SER A 10 -4.95 8.01 -0.37
C SER A 10 -5.44 7.50 0.99
N GLU A 11 -6.26 6.44 1.00
CA GLU A 11 -6.96 5.98 2.19
C GLU A 11 -6.61 4.53 2.53
N ARG A 12 -5.80 4.37 3.58
CA ARG A 12 -5.35 3.06 4.09
C ARG A 12 -6.19 2.54 5.25
N ASN A 13 -7.16 3.33 5.73
CA ASN A 13 -7.98 2.96 6.87
C ASN A 13 -9.19 2.14 6.42
N ILE A 14 -9.33 0.93 6.99
CA ILE A 14 -10.49 0.07 6.75
C ILE A 14 -11.81 0.73 7.17
N GLY A 15 -11.76 1.69 8.11
CA GLY A 15 -12.90 2.50 8.51
C GLY A 15 -13.50 3.32 7.37
N PHE A 16 -12.67 3.87 6.47
CA PHE A 16 -13.13 4.61 5.30
C PHE A 16 -13.97 3.72 4.36
N TYR A 17 -13.47 2.51 4.09
CA TYR A 17 -14.18 1.55 3.24
C TYR A 17 -15.45 0.99 3.91
N ALA A 18 -15.43 0.84 5.24
CA ALA A 18 -16.58 0.37 6.00
C ALA A 18 -17.71 1.41 5.99
N ASP A 19 -17.37 2.68 6.18
CA ASP A 19 -18.30 3.80 6.15
C ASP A 19 -18.99 3.92 4.77
N LYS A 20 -18.22 3.81 3.68
CA LYS A 20 -18.75 3.82 2.30
C LYS A 20 -19.63 2.62 1.95
N LEU A 21 -19.50 1.51 2.68
CA LEU A 21 -20.31 0.30 2.48
C LEU A 21 -21.44 0.19 3.52
N CYS A 22 -21.63 1.18 4.40
CA CYS A 22 -22.55 1.14 5.53
C CYS A 22 -22.33 -0.09 6.44
N LEU A 23 -21.08 -0.50 6.59
CA LEU A 23 -20.67 -1.64 7.42
C LEU A 23 -19.83 -1.16 8.59
N SER A 24 -19.84 -1.92 9.68
CA SER A 24 -18.82 -1.69 10.71
C SER A 24 -17.44 -2.15 10.21
N PRO A 25 -16.35 -1.46 10.58
CA PRO A 25 -14.99 -1.84 10.17
C PRO A 25 -14.64 -3.28 10.56
N LYS A 26 -15.16 -3.72 11.71
CA LYS A 26 -15.01 -5.09 12.23
C LYS A 26 -15.72 -6.12 11.34
N TYR A 27 -16.94 -5.82 10.92
CA TYR A 27 -17.73 -6.73 10.08
C TYR A 27 -17.15 -6.82 8.66
N LEU A 28 -16.74 -5.69 8.08
CA LEU A 28 -16.05 -5.69 6.79
C LEU A 28 -14.71 -6.45 6.85
N SER A 29 -13.93 -6.25 7.92
CA SER A 29 -12.70 -7.01 8.14
C SER A 29 -12.94 -8.51 8.25
N GLN A 30 -14.00 -8.93 8.94
CA GLN A 30 -14.33 -10.35 9.11
C GLN A 30 -14.83 -10.97 7.80
N MET A 31 -15.68 -10.27 7.04
CA MET A 31 -16.12 -10.77 5.72
C MET A 31 -14.96 -10.93 4.75
N VAL A 32 -14.05 -9.93 4.65
CA VAL A 32 -12.91 -10.03 3.73
C VAL A 32 -11.97 -11.16 4.16
N LEU A 33 -11.71 -11.30 5.46
CA LEU A 33 -10.90 -12.40 5.97
C LEU A 33 -11.57 -13.76 5.69
N ALA A 34 -12.88 -13.89 5.92
CA ALA A 34 -13.62 -15.13 5.69
C ALA A 34 -13.70 -15.49 4.20
N ALA A 35 -13.85 -14.51 3.32
CA ALA A 35 -13.96 -14.73 1.88
C ALA A 35 -12.60 -14.94 1.20
N SER A 36 -11.54 -14.27 1.66
CA SER A 36 -10.24 -14.26 0.97
C SER A 36 -9.09 -14.90 1.75
N GLY A 37 -9.30 -15.31 3.01
CA GLY A 37 -8.25 -15.84 3.90
C GLY A 37 -7.15 -14.84 4.26
N ARG A 38 -7.31 -13.55 3.92
CA ARG A 38 -6.31 -12.48 4.09
C ARG A 38 -6.97 -11.22 4.63
N HIS A 39 -6.25 -10.46 5.44
CA HIS A 39 -6.81 -9.21 5.98
C HIS A 39 -6.75 -8.10 4.92
N VAL A 40 -7.68 -7.14 4.99
CA VAL A 40 -7.70 -5.95 4.10
C VAL A 40 -6.37 -5.21 4.13
N LYS A 41 -5.72 -5.12 5.29
CA LYS A 41 -4.40 -4.49 5.44
C LYS A 41 -3.32 -5.14 4.55
N ASP A 42 -3.41 -6.45 4.32
CA ASP A 42 -2.44 -7.20 3.52
C ASP A 42 -2.64 -6.86 2.03
N TRP A 43 -3.90 -6.75 1.59
CA TRP A 43 -4.24 -6.29 0.24
C TRP A 43 -3.80 -4.86 -0.02
N VAL A 44 -4.05 -3.95 0.92
CA VAL A 44 -3.57 -2.56 0.83
C VAL A 44 -2.04 -2.55 0.76
N GLN A 45 -1.38 -3.39 1.56
CA GLN A 45 0.07 -3.51 1.54
C GLN A 45 0.57 -3.95 0.16
N ASP A 46 -0.01 -5.01 -0.40
CA ASP A 46 0.36 -5.54 -1.71
C ASP A 46 0.17 -4.50 -2.83
N CYS A 47 -0.95 -3.77 -2.82
CA CYS A 47 -1.22 -2.70 -3.80
C CYS A 47 -0.19 -1.56 -3.70
N VAL A 48 0.11 -1.08 -2.48
CA VAL A 48 1.10 -0.01 -2.26
C VAL A 48 2.50 -0.45 -2.69
N ILE A 49 2.88 -1.71 -2.41
CA ILE A 49 4.18 -2.25 -2.81
C ILE A 49 4.28 -2.40 -4.33
N LEU A 50 3.21 -2.80 -5.00
CA LEU A 50 3.18 -2.90 -6.46
C LEU A 50 3.37 -1.53 -7.12
N GLU A 51 2.67 -0.50 -6.64
CA GLU A 51 2.83 0.87 -7.10
C GLU A 51 4.25 1.39 -6.84
N ALA A 52 4.77 1.17 -5.64
CA ALA A 52 6.14 1.56 -5.27
C ALA A 52 7.18 0.93 -6.21
N LYS A 53 7.03 -0.36 -6.55
CA LYS A 53 7.92 -1.04 -7.50
C LYS A 53 7.85 -0.42 -8.89
N ALA A 54 6.66 -0.06 -9.37
CA ALA A 54 6.48 0.57 -10.68
C ALA A 54 7.14 1.95 -10.72
N LEU A 55 6.90 2.79 -9.71
CA LEU A 55 7.49 4.12 -9.59
C LEU A 55 9.02 4.06 -9.50
N LEU A 56 9.58 3.17 -8.67
CA LEU A 56 11.03 3.02 -8.54
C LEU A 56 11.69 2.49 -9.83
N ARG A 57 11.04 1.54 -10.53
CA ARG A 57 11.54 1.01 -11.81
C ARG A 57 11.51 2.02 -12.95
N SER A 58 10.58 2.98 -12.92
CA SER A 58 10.54 4.05 -13.93
C SER A 58 11.82 4.89 -13.93
N ARG A 59 12.55 4.94 -12.80
CA ARG A 59 13.72 5.82 -12.56
C ARG A 59 13.46 7.31 -12.82
N GLN A 60 12.20 7.72 -12.95
CA GLN A 60 11.80 9.12 -13.16
C GLN A 60 11.72 9.91 -11.84
N TYR A 61 11.64 9.21 -10.72
CA TYR A 61 11.42 9.78 -9.39
C TYR A 61 12.51 9.36 -8.42
N THR A 62 12.84 10.26 -7.49
CA THR A 62 13.71 9.94 -6.36
C THR A 62 12.94 9.12 -5.32
N VAL A 63 13.67 8.39 -4.47
CA VAL A 63 13.05 7.62 -3.37
C VAL A 63 12.22 8.52 -2.43
N LEU A 64 12.63 9.78 -2.25
CA LEU A 64 11.87 10.78 -1.50
C LEU A 64 10.54 11.10 -2.19
N GLN A 65 10.58 11.41 -3.49
CA GLN A 65 9.36 11.70 -4.26
C GLN A 65 8.39 10.52 -4.28
N VAL A 66 8.90 9.28 -4.39
CA VAL A 66 8.06 8.08 -4.30
C VAL A 66 7.42 7.95 -2.91
N SER A 67 8.16 8.24 -1.83
CA SER A 67 7.62 8.27 -0.48
C SER A 67 6.47 9.28 -0.35
N ASP A 68 6.65 10.48 -0.90
CA ASP A 68 5.65 11.55 -0.84
C ASP A 68 4.41 11.21 -1.69
N MET A 69 4.59 10.67 -2.90
CA MET A 69 3.50 10.24 -3.78
C MET A 69 2.65 9.12 -3.16
N LEU A 70 3.29 8.22 -2.42
CA LEU A 70 2.62 7.15 -1.70
C LEU A 70 2.18 7.59 -0.29
N ASN A 71 2.21 8.88 0.01
CA ASN A 71 1.70 9.48 1.24
C ASN A 71 2.30 8.84 2.50
N PHE A 72 3.61 8.56 2.48
CA PHE A 72 4.35 8.15 3.67
C PHE A 72 4.82 9.39 4.43
N PRO A 73 4.87 9.34 5.78
CA PRO A 73 5.24 10.50 6.59
C PRO A 73 6.68 10.96 6.37
N ASN A 74 7.57 10.06 5.93
CA ASN A 74 8.89 10.39 5.38
C ASN A 74 9.50 9.17 4.67
N GLN A 75 10.60 9.45 3.96
CA GLN A 75 11.38 8.44 3.23
C GLN A 75 11.86 7.28 4.11
N SER A 76 12.18 7.52 5.39
CA SER A 76 12.64 6.47 6.31
C SER A 76 11.54 5.45 6.62
N PHE A 77 10.32 5.92 6.90
CA PHE A 77 9.16 5.04 7.08
C PHE A 77 8.86 4.23 5.82
N PHE A 78 8.88 4.89 4.65
CA PHE A 78 8.73 4.20 3.38
C PHE A 78 9.81 3.13 3.17
N GLY A 79 11.07 3.45 3.47
CA GLY A 79 12.19 2.53 3.33
C GLY A 79 12.06 1.26 4.18
N VAL A 80 11.68 1.41 5.45
CA VAL A 80 11.42 0.27 6.36
C VAL A 80 10.25 -0.56 5.86
N TYR A 81 9.15 0.10 5.46
CA TYR A 81 7.95 -0.54 4.94
C TYR A 81 8.24 -1.36 3.67
N PHE A 82 8.91 -0.76 2.69
CA PHE A 82 9.25 -1.41 1.43
C PHE A 82 10.22 -2.57 1.63
N LYS A 83 11.28 -2.37 2.45
CA LYS A 83 12.25 -3.43 2.73
C LYS A 83 11.61 -4.64 3.41
N LYS A 84 10.65 -4.42 4.32
CA LYS A 84 9.93 -5.52 4.98
C LYS A 84 9.14 -6.38 3.98
N ALA A 85 8.59 -5.79 2.93
CA ALA A 85 7.79 -6.49 1.93
C ALA A 85 8.62 -7.05 0.76
N VAL A 86 9.69 -6.38 0.35
CA VAL A 86 10.46 -6.68 -0.87
C VAL A 86 11.81 -7.34 -0.57
N GLY A 87 12.33 -7.22 0.65
CA GLY A 87 13.59 -7.81 1.09
C GLY A 87 14.82 -6.90 0.90
N CYS A 88 14.71 -5.83 0.12
CA CYS A 88 15.78 -4.85 -0.10
C CYS A 88 15.29 -3.40 0.04
N SER A 89 16.21 -2.45 0.19
CA SER A 89 15.85 -1.03 0.31
C SER A 89 15.30 -0.49 -1.03
N PRO A 90 14.44 0.55 -1.01
CA PRO A 90 13.97 1.20 -2.23
C PRO A 90 15.10 1.65 -3.17
N SER A 91 16.16 2.24 -2.60
CA SER A 91 17.34 2.68 -3.37
C SER A 91 18.07 1.51 -4.02
N THR A 92 18.20 0.38 -3.30
CA THR A 92 18.77 -0.84 -3.87
C THR A 92 17.89 -1.35 -5.01
N TYR A 93 16.57 -1.40 -4.80
CA TYR A 93 15.62 -1.88 -5.80
C TYR A 93 15.62 -1.02 -7.07
N GLN A 94 15.73 0.31 -6.95
CA GLN A 94 15.81 1.24 -8.07
C GLN A 94 17.07 1.04 -8.94
N ASN A 95 18.17 0.61 -8.31
CA ASN A 95 19.47 0.38 -8.96
C ASN A 95 19.67 -1.08 -9.41
N MET A 96 18.72 -1.98 -9.14
CA MET A 96 18.76 -3.32 -9.72
C MET A 96 18.49 -3.22 -11.24
N GLU A 97 19.29 -3.96 -12.02
CA GLU A 97 19.06 -4.22 -13.44
C GLU A 97 18.12 -5.41 -13.63
#